data_AF-A0A2A4Y7R7-F1
#
_entry.id   AF-A0A2A4Y7R7-F1
#
_cell.length_a   1.000
_cell.length_b   1.000
_cell.length_c   1.000
_cell.angle_alpha   90.00
_cell.angle_beta   90.00
_cell.angle_gamma   90.00
#
_symmetry.space_group_name_H-M   'P 1'
#
loop_
_entity.id
_entity.type
_entity.pdbx_description
1 polymer ?
#
loop_
_entity_poly.entity_id
_entity_poly.type
_entity_poly.pdbx_seq_one_letter_code
_entity_poly.pdbx_strand_id
1 'polypeptide(L)' 'MLSEALSAGMPTEPSATLKELRPDLYKKVRKKAMNLLTRREHAVAELEKKLNAKDYDADIVSEVVAQLAHEGLVSDAR' A
#
# COMPACT_ATOMS: atom_id res chain seq x y z
N MET A 1 -5.76 41.99 3.66
CA MET A 1 -6.15 41.46 2.33
C MET A 1 -5.04 40.51 1.91
N LEU A 2 -5.17 39.22 2.21
CA LEU A 2 -5.72 38.14 1.37
C LEU A 2 -4.91 37.87 0.10
N SER A 3 -4.47 36.60 0.03
CA SER A 3 -4.16 35.81 -1.16
C SER A 3 -2.72 35.79 -1.64
N GLU A 4 -1.99 34.76 -1.22
CA GLU A 4 -1.15 34.01 -2.16
C GLU A 4 -1.24 32.52 -1.84
N ALA A 5 -1.38 31.74 -2.89
CA ALA A 5 -2.09 30.49 -2.94
C ALA A 5 -1.40 29.35 -2.18
N LEU A 6 -2.23 28.50 -1.56
CA LEU A 6 -1.84 27.15 -1.18
C LEU A 6 -1.25 26.46 -2.41
N SER A 7 0.03 26.09 -2.29
CA SER A 7 0.75 25.35 -3.30
C SER A 7 0.07 24.02 -3.56
N ALA A 8 -0.15 23.79 -4.85
CA ALA A 8 -0.88 22.70 -5.42
C ALA A 8 -0.25 21.35 -5.08
N GLY A 9 -1.07 20.50 -4.47
CA GLY A 9 -0.99 19.06 -4.57
C GLY A 9 -2.39 18.53 -4.83
N MET A 10 -3.10 19.10 -5.81
CA MET A 10 -4.30 18.43 -6.32
C MET A 10 -3.87 17.08 -6.88
N PRO A 11 -4.53 15.96 -6.51
CA PRO A 11 -4.43 14.74 -7.30
C PRO A 11 -5.13 15.03 -8.64
N THR A 12 -4.33 15.40 -9.64
CA THR A 12 -4.76 15.37 -11.03
C THR A 12 -4.93 13.92 -11.47
N GLU A 13 -6.12 13.61 -11.98
CA GLU A 13 -6.55 12.45 -12.77
C GLU A 13 -7.36 11.34 -12.04
N PRO A 14 -8.47 10.87 -12.67
CA PRO A 14 -9.16 9.64 -12.31
C PRO A 14 -8.34 8.43 -12.79
N SER A 15 -7.18 8.19 -12.17
CA SER A 15 -6.48 6.92 -12.31
C SER A 15 -7.02 6.00 -11.22
N ALA A 16 -8.03 5.19 -11.55
CA ALA A 16 -8.61 4.21 -10.62
C ALA A 16 -7.48 3.47 -9.87
N THR A 17 -7.49 3.56 -8.54
CA THR A 17 -6.52 2.83 -7.71
C THR A 17 -6.68 1.33 -7.97
N LEU A 18 -5.63 0.50 -7.83
CA LEU A 18 -5.78 -0.95 -8.03
C LEU A 18 -6.76 -1.54 -7.01
N LYS A 19 -6.89 -0.89 -5.85
CA LYS A 19 -7.98 -1.11 -4.88
C LYS A 19 -9.38 -0.99 -5.50
N GLU A 20 -9.61 -0.03 -6.40
CA GLU A 20 -10.91 0.19 -7.06
C GLU A 20 -11.09 -0.72 -8.28
N LEU A 21 -10.02 -0.97 -9.04
CA LEU A 21 -10.07 -1.81 -10.24
C LEU A 21 -10.22 -3.30 -9.91
N ARG A 22 -9.57 -3.76 -8.82
CA ARG A 22 -9.54 -5.17 -8.41
C ARG A 22 -9.76 -5.29 -6.89
N PRO A 23 -10.94 -4.90 -6.36
CA PRO A 23 -11.17 -4.78 -4.92
C PRO A 23 -11.03 -6.10 -4.17
N ASP A 24 -11.42 -7.22 -4.76
CA ASP A 24 -11.34 -8.52 -4.11
C ASP A 24 -9.90 -9.02 -3.99
N LEU A 25 -9.10 -8.80 -5.04
CA LEU A 25 -7.68 -9.15 -5.03
C LEU A 25 -6.93 -8.25 -4.03
N TYR A 26 -7.21 -6.94 -4.04
CA TYR A 26 -6.65 -6.00 -3.08
C TYR A 26 -6.97 -6.40 -1.64
N LYS A 27 -8.24 -6.69 -1.32
CA LYS A 27 -8.66 -7.15 0.01
C LYS A 27 -7.97 -8.44 0.42
N LYS A 28 -7.79 -9.39 -0.50
CA LYS A 28 -7.09 -10.66 -0.26
C LYS A 28 -5.61 -10.45 0.07
N VAL A 29 -4.91 -9.62 -0.72
CA VAL A 29 -3.50 -9.30 -0.49
C VAL A 29 -3.33 -8.53 0.81
N ARG A 30 -4.15 -7.49 1.07
CA ARG A 30 -4.13 -6.73 2.33
C ARG A 30 -4.38 -7.61 3.54
N LYS A 31 -5.40 -8.48 3.50
CA LYS A 31 -5.66 -9.45 4.59
C LYS A 31 -4.45 -10.37 4.81
N LYS A 32 -3.77 -10.79 3.74
CA LYS A 32 -2.59 -11.64 3.87
C LYS A 32 -1.41 -10.88 4.48
N ALA A 33 -1.20 -9.63 4.07
CA ALA A 33 -0.18 -8.75 4.61
C ALA A 33 -0.38 -8.52 6.12
N MET A 34 -1.60 -8.17 6.53
CA MET A 34 -1.94 -8.01 7.96
C MET A 34 -1.65 -9.28 8.76
N ASN A 35 -2.04 -10.46 8.26
CA ASN A 35 -1.75 -11.73 8.94
C ASN A 35 -0.26 -12.03 9.11
N LEU A 36 0.61 -11.48 8.25
CA LEU A 36 2.05 -11.59 8.40
C LEU A 36 2.53 -10.62 9.48
N LEU A 37 2.10 -9.36 9.42
CA LEU A 37 2.45 -8.31 10.40
C LEU A 37 2.03 -8.67 11.84
N THR A 38 0.89 -9.36 12.03
CA THR A 38 0.46 -9.79 13.37
C THR A 38 1.40 -10.83 14.00
N ARG A 39 2.17 -11.58 13.21
CA ARG A 39 2.98 -12.70 13.72
C ARG A 39 4.37 -12.25 14.19
N ARG A 40 4.91 -11.20 13.59
CA ARG A 40 6.16 -10.55 13.96
C ARG A 40 6.28 -9.25 13.15
N GLU A 41 7.12 -8.35 13.64
CA GLU A 41 7.51 -7.19 12.86
C GLU A 41 8.25 -7.64 11.58
N HIS A 42 7.90 -7.02 10.46
CA HIS A 42 8.49 -7.25 9.15
C HIS A 42 8.88 -5.91 8.55
N ALA A 43 10.06 -5.82 7.94
CA ALA A 43 10.40 -4.72 7.05
C ALA A 43 9.55 -4.79 5.76
N VAL A 44 9.38 -3.66 5.07
CA VAL A 44 8.60 -3.53 3.82
C VAL A 44 9.08 -4.54 2.77
N ALA A 45 10.39 -4.60 2.53
CA ALA A 45 10.99 -5.52 1.56
C ALA A 45 10.77 -7.01 1.90
N GLU A 46 10.74 -7.38 3.18
CA GLU A 46 10.40 -8.75 3.58
C GLU A 46 8.94 -9.07 3.32
N LEU A 47 8.05 -8.10 3.54
CA LEU A 47 6.61 -8.24 3.33
C LEU A 47 6.30 -8.42 1.84
N GLU A 48 6.86 -7.57 0.97
CA GLU A 48 6.74 -7.68 -0.49
C GLU A 48 7.24 -9.02 -0.99
N LYS A 49 8.45 -9.44 -0.60
CA LYS A 49 9.03 -10.73 -1.01
C LYS A 49 8.13 -11.91 -0.66
N LYS A 50 7.50 -11.90 0.53
CA LYS A 50 6.59 -12.96 0.97
C LYS A 50 5.24 -12.96 0.26
N LEU A 51 4.76 -11.79 -0.16
CA LEU A 51 3.53 -11.67 -0.93
C LEU A 51 3.75 -12.07 -2.40
N ASN A 52 4.86 -11.64 -3.01
CA ASN A 52 5.24 -12.03 -4.37
C ASN A 52 5.52 -13.53 -4.48
N ALA A 53 6.09 -14.16 -3.44
CA ALA A 53 6.25 -15.62 -3.38
C ALA A 53 4.93 -16.41 -3.30
N LYS A 54 3.77 -15.74 -3.29
CA LYS A 54 2.43 -16.35 -3.30
C LYS A 54 1.70 -16.15 -4.62
N ASP A 55 2.42 -15.78 -5.67
CA ASP A 55 1.89 -15.54 -7.02
C ASP A 55 0.79 -14.46 -7.04
N TYR A 56 0.88 -13.48 -6.14
CA TYR A 56 0.07 -12.27 -6.24
C TYR A 56 0.62 -11.34 -7.30
N ASP A 57 -0.28 -10.58 -7.92
CA ASP A 57 0.07 -9.51 -8.86
C ASP A 57 0.97 -8.47 -8.16
N ALA A 58 2.13 -8.21 -8.76
CA ALA A 58 3.16 -7.35 -8.17
C ALA A 58 2.67 -5.91 -7.97
N ASP A 59 1.82 -5.42 -8.88
CA ASP A 59 1.28 -4.06 -8.79
C ASP A 59 0.34 -3.94 -7.59
N ILE A 60 -0.50 -4.95 -7.36
CA ILE A 60 -1.39 -5.02 -6.19
C ILE A 60 -0.57 -5.13 -4.90
N VAL A 61 0.50 -5.93 -4.91
CA VAL A 61 1.40 -6.07 -3.74
C VAL A 61 2.02 -4.72 -3.40
N SER A 62 2.58 -4.02 -4.39
CA SER A 62 3.21 -2.72 -4.19
C SER A 62 2.22 -1.68 -3.65
N GLU A 63 1.01 -1.58 -4.22
CA GLU A 63 0.00 -0.64 -3.74
C GLU A 63 -0.46 -0.95 -2.31
N VAL A 64 -0.72 -2.23 -1.99
CA VAL A 64 -1.10 -2.63 -0.63
C VAL A 64 0.01 -2.30 0.36
N VAL A 65 1.26 -2.58 0.03
CA VAL A 65 2.39 -2.35 0.92
C VAL A 65 2.64 -0.86 1.12
N ALA A 66 2.58 -0.05 0.05
CA ALA A 66 2.67 1.40 0.14
C ALA A 66 1.57 1.99 1.03
N GLN A 67 0.33 1.49 0.89
CA GLN A 67 -0.78 1.91 1.74
C GLN A 67 -0.57 1.52 3.22
N LEU A 68 -0.06 0.32 3.49
CA LEU A 68 0.26 -0.10 4.87
C LEU A 68 1.39 0.74 5.48
N ALA A 69 2.38 1.14 4.68
CA ALA A 69 3.46 2.01 5.14
C ALA A 69 2.95 3.42 5.43
N HIS A 70 2.09 3.95 4.56
CA HIS A 70 1.40 5.23 4.78
C HIS A 70 0.52 5.20 6.04
N GLU A 71 -0.13 4.06 6.33
CA GLU A 71 -0.89 3.82 7.57
C GLU A 71 0.00 3.63 8.81
N GLY A 72 1.33 3.61 8.66
CA GLY A 72 2.29 3.41 9.75
C GLY A 72 2.31 1.97 10.31
N LEU A 73 1.74 1.01 9.58
CA LEU A 73 1.61 -0.40 10.01
C LEU A 73 2.81 -1.25 9.62
N VAL A 74 3.62 -0.77 8.68
CA VAL A 74 4.90 -1.35 8.29
C VAL A 74 5.88 -0.21 8.09
N SER A 75 7.13 -0.42 8.48
CA SER A 75 8.21 0.54 8.31
C SER A 75 9.46 -0.19 7.86
N ASP A 76 10.34 0.52 7.15
CA ASP A 76 11.69 0.05 6.86
C ASP A 76 12.65 0.25 8.04
N ALA A 77 12.22 1.00 9.07
CA ALA A 77 12.93 1.07 10.33
C ALA A 77 12.78 -0.27 11.06
N ARG A 78 13.86 -1.05 11.04
CA ARG A 78 14.03 -2.31 11.79
C ARG A 78 14.03 -2.12 13.30
#